data_AF-A0A6L4X066-F1
#
_entry.id   AF-A0A6L4X066-F1
#
_cell.length_a   1.000
_cell.length_b   1.000
_cell.length_c   1.000
_cell.angle_alpha   90.00
_cell.angle_beta   90.00
_cell.angle_gamma   90.00
#
_symmetry.space_group_name_H-M   'P 1'
#
loop_
_entity.id
_entity.type
_entity.pdbx_description
1 polymer ?
#
loop_
_entity_poly.entity_id
_entity_poly.type
_entity_poly.pdbx_seq_one_letter_code
_entity_poly.pdbx_strand_id
1 'polypeptide(L)'
;MSSQSRQSTRRTAKSTRRTAKSVRSVTPPEKYARGTRSYTMSHIRGKDTAIEVLVRSYLFRHGLRFRKNDRRYPGHPDVVLPKYRTIVFVNGCFWHMHEGCAKHTMPKSNVEFWSAKLLRNHDRDVRQHAELRAAGWKVIVVWECELTKATREARLERLIDEITGTVADDDATDEPGKGTEPTADAVTAEPTADPADNPMMSSASTPTIVSNQGKDAQ
;
A
#
# COMPACT_ATOMS: atom_id res chain seq x y z
N MET A 1 90.14 -46.59 5.01
CA MET A 1 88.76 -46.63 5.53
C MET A 1 88.05 -45.35 5.08
N SER A 2 87.33 -45.38 3.96
CA SER A 2 86.57 -44.21 3.47
C SER A 2 85.13 -44.62 3.24
N SER A 3 84.28 -44.14 4.15
CA SER A 3 82.85 -44.39 4.23
C SER A 3 82.11 -43.61 3.15
N GLN A 4 81.53 -44.30 2.17
CA GLN A 4 80.67 -43.69 1.16
C GLN A 4 79.24 -43.58 1.70
N SER A 5 78.77 -42.34 1.84
CA SER A 5 77.39 -41.99 2.22
C SER A 5 76.47 -42.12 1.00
N ARG A 6 75.49 -43.03 1.06
CA ARG A 6 74.42 -43.16 0.06
C ARG A 6 73.30 -42.19 0.41
N GLN A 7 73.15 -41.12 -0.36
CA GLN A 7 71.97 -40.25 -0.26
C GLN A 7 70.83 -40.83 -1.12
N SER A 8 69.70 -41.10 -0.46
CA SER A 8 68.45 -41.58 -1.04
C SER A 8 67.59 -40.41 -1.49
N THR A 9 67.34 -40.28 -2.80
CA THR A 9 66.45 -39.25 -3.36
C THR A 9 65.01 -39.79 -3.45
N ARG A 10 64.15 -39.39 -2.52
CA ARG A 10 62.69 -39.61 -2.64
C ARG A 10 62.10 -38.58 -3.60
N ARG A 11 61.69 -39.00 -4.81
CA ARG A 11 60.85 -38.20 -5.72
C ARG A 11 59.42 -38.17 -5.18
N THR A 12 58.94 -36.99 -4.79
CA THR A 12 57.52 -36.77 -4.45
C THR A 12 56.76 -36.37 -5.72
N ALA A 13 55.77 -37.18 -6.12
CA ALA A 13 54.87 -36.87 -7.22
C ALA A 13 53.83 -35.83 -6.78
N LYS A 14 53.81 -34.67 -7.45
CA LYS A 14 52.85 -33.59 -7.19
C LYS A 14 51.53 -33.92 -7.89
N SER A 15 50.55 -34.36 -7.11
CA SER A 15 49.18 -34.63 -7.55
C SER A 15 48.47 -33.32 -7.95
N THR A 16 48.27 -33.10 -9.25
CA THR A 16 47.49 -31.99 -9.77
C THR A 16 46.00 -32.32 -9.69
N ARG A 17 45.36 -31.96 -8.58
CA ARG A 17 43.90 -32.04 -8.44
C ARG A 17 43.27 -30.88 -9.23
N ARG A 18 42.82 -31.13 -10.47
CA ARG A 18 41.94 -30.21 -11.21
C ARG A 18 40.62 -30.11 -10.46
N THR A 19 40.37 -28.98 -9.81
CA THR A 19 39.06 -28.65 -9.22
C THR A 19 38.08 -28.33 -10.34
N ALA A 20 37.11 -29.22 -10.57
CA ALA A 20 35.98 -28.94 -11.44
C ALA A 20 35.14 -27.81 -10.82
N LYS A 21 34.96 -26.72 -11.56
CA LYS A 21 34.13 -25.57 -11.15
C LYS A 21 32.67 -25.99 -11.24
N SER A 22 32.02 -26.18 -10.09
CA SER A 22 30.60 -26.51 -9.98
C SER A 22 29.77 -25.41 -10.64
N VAL A 23 29.12 -25.72 -11.76
CA VAL A 23 28.17 -24.84 -12.42
C VAL A 23 26.88 -24.92 -11.61
N ARG A 24 26.60 -23.88 -10.81
CA ARG A 24 25.33 -23.75 -10.09
C ARG A 24 24.20 -23.66 -11.12
N SER A 25 23.36 -24.68 -11.21
CA SER A 25 22.12 -24.62 -11.99
C SER A 25 21.21 -23.54 -11.39
N VAL A 26 20.93 -22.48 -12.16
CA VAL A 26 19.99 -21.44 -11.75
C VAL A 26 18.60 -21.89 -12.15
N THR A 27 17.90 -22.57 -11.24
CA THR A 27 16.47 -22.82 -11.40
C THR A 27 15.73 -21.47 -11.39
N PRO A 28 14.79 -21.21 -12.31
CA PRO A 28 14.01 -19.98 -12.30
C PRO A 28 13.34 -19.77 -10.92
N PRO A 29 13.35 -18.55 -10.38
CA PRO A 29 12.77 -18.29 -9.07
C PRO A 29 11.28 -18.65 -9.08
N GLU A 30 10.87 -19.46 -8.10
CA GLU A 30 9.48 -19.84 -7.89
C GLU A 30 8.60 -18.59 -7.76
N LYS A 31 7.38 -18.63 -8.29
CA LYS A 31 6.48 -17.47 -8.46
C LYS A 31 6.29 -16.63 -7.18
N TYR A 32 6.38 -17.25 -6.00
CA TYR A 32 6.27 -16.60 -4.68
C TYR A 32 7.54 -16.73 -3.83
N ALA A 33 8.69 -16.97 -4.45
CA ALA A 33 9.97 -16.95 -3.74
C ALA A 33 10.21 -15.59 -3.07
N ARG A 34 10.86 -15.60 -1.91
CA ARG A 34 11.25 -14.37 -1.20
C ARG A 34 12.04 -13.45 -2.14
N GLY A 35 11.65 -12.17 -2.17
CA GLY A 35 12.23 -11.17 -3.06
C GLY A 35 11.53 -11.02 -4.41
N THR A 36 10.56 -11.88 -4.75
CA THR A 36 9.72 -11.68 -5.93
C THR A 36 8.63 -10.62 -5.67
N ARG A 37 8.22 -9.90 -6.72
CA ARG A 37 7.11 -8.95 -6.64
C ARG A 37 5.82 -9.62 -6.16
N SER A 38 5.53 -10.84 -6.60
CA SER A 38 4.35 -11.60 -6.16
C SER A 38 4.39 -11.90 -4.66
N TYR A 39 5.58 -12.21 -4.11
CA TYR A 39 5.77 -12.38 -2.67
C TYR A 39 5.55 -11.08 -1.89
N THR A 40 6.11 -9.95 -2.35
CA THR A 40 5.86 -8.65 -1.71
C THR A 40 4.37 -8.30 -1.73
N MET A 41 3.72 -8.46 -2.89
CA MET A 41 2.30 -8.15 -3.07
C MET A 41 1.39 -9.03 -2.21
N SER A 42 1.74 -10.30 -1.95
CA SER A 42 0.94 -11.17 -1.10
C SER A 42 0.98 -10.79 0.38
N HIS A 43 1.98 -10.01 0.80
CA HIS A 43 2.13 -9.55 2.18
C HIS A 43 1.49 -8.18 2.43
N ILE A 44 1.01 -7.50 1.39
CA ILE A 44 0.30 -6.22 1.53
C ILE A 44 -1.10 -6.50 2.08
N ARG A 45 -1.34 -6.05 3.32
CA ARG A 45 -2.64 -6.19 3.98
C ARG A 45 -3.54 -5.02 3.60
N GLY A 46 -4.82 -5.29 3.37
CA GLY A 46 -5.82 -4.25 3.12
C GLY A 46 -6.42 -3.62 4.38
N LYS A 47 -6.04 -4.08 5.58
CA LYS A 47 -6.47 -3.57 6.88
C LYS A 47 -5.48 -3.91 7.96
N ASP A 48 -5.55 -3.20 9.08
CA ASP A 48 -4.65 -3.35 10.23
C ASP A 48 -3.17 -3.24 9.78
N THR A 49 -2.90 -2.27 8.90
CA THR A 49 -1.52 -1.96 8.49
C THR A 49 -0.72 -1.42 9.67
N ALA A 50 0.61 -1.47 9.58
CA ALA A 50 1.48 -1.00 10.66
C ALA A 50 1.23 0.48 11.00
N ILE A 51 0.91 1.31 10.02
CA ILE A 51 0.61 2.73 10.20
C ILE A 51 -0.75 2.94 10.90
N GLU A 52 -1.78 2.18 10.53
CA GLU A 52 -3.08 2.22 11.22
C GLU A 52 -2.95 1.78 12.68
N VAL A 53 -2.19 0.71 12.94
CA VAL A 53 -1.94 0.24 14.33
C VAL A 53 -1.24 1.32 15.14
N LEU A 54 -0.26 2.02 14.54
CA LEU A 54 0.49 3.08 15.19
C LEU A 54 -0.41 4.25 15.58
N VAL A 55 -1.21 4.79 14.65
CA VAL A 55 -2.14 5.89 14.90
C VAL A 55 -3.17 5.49 15.97
N ARG A 56 -3.78 4.32 15.84
CA ARG A 56 -4.77 3.82 16.82
C ARG A 56 -4.19 3.65 18.22
N SER A 57 -2.98 3.10 18.32
CA SER A 57 -2.30 2.91 19.61
C SER A 57 -2.03 4.26 20.27
N TYR A 58 -1.63 5.26 19.49
CA TYR A 58 -1.42 6.61 20.00
C TYR A 58 -2.73 7.23 20.50
N LEU A 59 -3.79 7.27 19.67
CA LEU A 59 -5.09 7.82 20.07
C LEU A 59 -5.66 7.16 21.33
N PHE A 60 -5.51 5.84 21.45
CA PHE A 60 -5.95 5.09 22.63
C PHE A 60 -5.18 5.47 23.90
N ARG A 61 -3.85 5.64 23.80
CA ARG A 61 -3.00 6.05 24.94
C ARG A 61 -3.34 7.46 25.43
N HIS A 62 -3.82 8.33 24.54
CA HIS A 62 -4.30 9.67 24.88
C HIS A 62 -5.78 9.70 25.32
N GLY A 63 -6.41 8.54 25.54
CA GLY A 63 -7.76 8.45 26.10
C GLY A 63 -8.90 8.62 25.09
N LEU A 64 -8.60 8.76 23.80
CA LEU A 64 -9.63 8.85 22.78
C LEU A 64 -10.23 7.47 22.50
N ARG A 65 -11.56 7.38 22.55
CA ARG A 65 -12.32 6.16 22.22
C ARG A 65 -12.83 6.27 20.79
N PHE A 66 -12.54 5.24 20.01
CA PHE A 66 -12.87 5.21 18.59
C PHE A 66 -13.42 3.83 18.18
N ARG A 67 -14.12 3.82 17.05
CA ARG A 67 -14.47 2.61 16.30
C ARG A 67 -13.47 2.46 15.16
N LYS A 68 -13.11 1.23 14.81
CA LYS A 68 -12.19 0.94 13.70
C LYS A 68 -12.93 0.26 12.56
N ASN A 69 -12.53 0.55 11.32
CA ASN A 69 -13.04 -0.11 10.11
C ASN A 69 -14.58 -0.19 10.10
N ASP A 70 -15.23 0.96 10.34
CA ASP A 70 -16.68 1.02 10.50
C ASP A 70 -17.36 0.99 9.12
N ARG A 71 -18.01 -0.14 8.82
CA ARG A 71 -18.62 -0.41 7.52
C ARG A 71 -19.84 0.46 7.21
N ARG A 72 -20.36 1.19 8.20
CA ARG A 72 -21.52 2.08 8.04
C ARG A 72 -21.19 3.36 7.28
N TYR A 73 -19.91 3.70 7.17
CA TYR A 73 -19.45 4.92 6.52
C TYR A 73 -18.79 4.61 5.17
N PRO A 74 -18.98 5.49 4.17
CA PRO A 74 -18.26 5.43 2.90
C PRO A 74 -16.75 5.35 3.14
N GLY A 75 -16.07 4.47 2.40
CA GLY A 75 -14.62 4.31 2.48
C GLY A 75 -14.10 3.49 3.65
N HIS A 76 -14.98 2.97 4.52
CA HIS A 76 -14.59 2.12 5.65
C HIS A 76 -13.47 2.73 6.50
N PRO A 77 -13.70 3.91 7.09
CA PRO A 77 -12.67 4.68 7.76
C PRO A 77 -11.92 3.89 8.83
N ASP A 78 -10.61 4.13 8.90
CA ASP A 78 -9.71 3.46 9.85
C ASP A 78 -10.08 3.77 11.29
N VAL A 79 -10.45 5.02 11.56
CA VAL A 79 -10.80 5.52 12.88
C VAL A 79 -12.03 6.43 12.78
N VAL A 80 -13.08 6.08 13.53
CA VAL A 80 -14.26 6.92 13.71
C VAL A 80 -14.35 7.33 15.17
N LEU A 81 -14.47 8.62 15.42
CA LEU A 81 -14.60 9.23 16.74
C LEU A 81 -15.97 9.90 16.88
N PRO A 82 -17.03 9.16 17.24
CA PRO A 82 -18.39 9.70 17.29
C PRO A 82 -18.54 10.88 18.24
N LYS A 83 -17.81 10.88 19.37
CA LYS A 83 -17.83 11.96 20.38
C LYS A 83 -17.42 13.31 19.78
N TYR A 84 -16.45 13.30 18.87
CA TYR A 84 -15.86 14.52 18.28
C TYR A 84 -16.42 14.80 16.88
N ARG A 85 -17.34 13.96 16.39
CA ARG A 85 -17.83 13.98 15.01
C ARG A 85 -16.68 13.97 13.97
N THR A 86 -15.64 13.21 14.27
CA THR A 86 -14.40 13.15 13.45
C THR A 86 -14.15 11.77 12.89
N ILE A 87 -13.72 11.71 11.63
CA ILE A 87 -13.28 10.52 10.91
C ILE A 87 -11.84 10.73 10.48
N VAL A 88 -11.00 9.72 10.71
CA VAL A 88 -9.59 9.74 10.32
C VAL A 88 -9.32 8.59 9.33
N PHE A 89 -8.76 8.94 8.18
CA PHE A 89 -8.22 8.03 7.18
C PHE A 89 -6.70 7.99 7.28
N VAL A 90 -6.11 6.79 7.29
CA VAL A 90 -4.66 6.57 7.36
C VAL A 90 -4.19 6.03 6.02
N ASN A 91 -3.84 6.95 5.12
CA ASN A 91 -3.60 6.64 3.72
C ASN A 91 -2.12 6.34 3.42
N GLY A 92 -1.90 5.24 2.71
CA GLY A 92 -0.61 4.96 2.07
C GLY A 92 -0.37 5.90 0.88
N CYS A 93 0.78 6.57 0.86
CA CYS A 93 1.09 7.59 -0.17
C CYS A 93 1.07 7.03 -1.60
N PHE A 94 1.45 5.76 -1.77
CA PHE A 94 1.44 5.09 -3.07
C PHE A 94 0.02 4.82 -3.59
N TRP A 95 -0.89 4.32 -2.74
CA TRP A 95 -2.21 3.82 -3.14
C TRP A 95 -3.25 4.90 -3.38
N HIS A 96 -3.09 6.04 -2.68
CA HIS A 96 -4.03 7.17 -2.71
C HIS A 96 -3.42 8.42 -3.38
N MET A 97 -2.33 8.26 -4.12
CA MET A 97 -1.70 9.34 -4.91
C MET A 97 -1.37 10.60 -4.10
N HIS A 98 -0.52 10.49 -3.08
CA HIS A 98 -0.09 11.68 -2.35
C HIS A 98 0.78 12.58 -3.22
N GLU A 99 0.27 13.75 -3.57
CA GLU A 99 0.98 14.76 -4.37
C GLU A 99 2.22 15.28 -3.64
N GLY A 100 3.31 15.55 -4.38
CA GLY A 100 4.55 16.07 -3.81
C GLY A 100 5.34 15.11 -2.92
N CYS A 101 4.91 13.84 -2.80
CA CYS A 101 5.54 12.88 -1.90
C CYS A 101 6.57 11.98 -2.62
N ALA A 102 7.78 11.87 -2.06
CA ALA A 102 8.81 10.95 -2.57
C ALA A 102 8.41 9.46 -2.51
N LYS A 103 7.45 9.10 -1.64
CA LYS A 103 6.92 7.73 -1.55
C LYS A 103 5.88 7.41 -2.63
N HIS A 104 5.39 8.43 -3.34
CA HIS A 104 4.55 8.23 -4.53
C HIS A 104 5.47 8.05 -5.74
N THR A 105 5.74 6.80 -6.12
CA THR A 105 6.52 6.49 -7.33
C THR A 105 5.70 5.61 -8.25
N MET A 106 5.48 6.08 -9.47
CA MET A 106 4.77 5.33 -10.50
C MET A 106 5.58 4.10 -10.93
N PRO A 107 5.03 2.87 -10.91
CA PRO A 107 5.77 1.68 -11.33
C PRO A 107 6.16 1.76 -12.80
N LYS A 108 7.43 1.44 -13.11
CA LYS A 108 7.93 1.45 -14.50
C LYS A 108 7.31 0.39 -15.42
N SER A 109 6.56 -0.57 -14.85
CA SER A 109 5.91 -1.65 -15.58
C SER A 109 4.39 -1.59 -15.42
N ASN A 110 3.68 -1.94 -16.50
CA ASN A 110 2.21 -1.93 -16.57
C ASN A 110 1.60 -0.56 -16.22
N VAL A 111 2.17 0.49 -16.79
CA VAL A 111 1.91 1.90 -16.42
C VAL A 111 0.44 2.28 -16.59
N GLU A 112 -0.18 1.89 -17.70
CA GLU A 112 -1.60 2.17 -17.98
C GLU A 112 -2.53 1.54 -16.94
N PHE A 113 -2.26 0.28 -16.57
CA PHE A 113 -3.03 -0.38 -15.52
C PHE A 113 -2.88 0.31 -14.16
N TRP A 114 -1.63 0.67 -13.78
CA TRP A 114 -1.38 1.30 -12.48
C TRP A 114 -1.94 2.71 -12.41
N SER A 115 -1.76 3.52 -13.45
CA SER A 115 -2.32 4.87 -13.52
C SER A 115 -3.85 4.84 -13.45
N ALA A 116 -4.51 4.01 -14.25
CA ALA A 116 -5.97 3.89 -14.22
C ALA A 116 -6.47 3.37 -12.86
N LYS A 117 -5.75 2.44 -12.23
CA LYS A 117 -6.12 1.92 -10.89
C LYS A 117 -5.97 2.98 -9.80
N LEU A 118 -4.85 3.69 -9.79
CA LEU A 118 -4.58 4.73 -8.79
C LEU A 118 -5.55 5.89 -8.93
N LEU A 119 -5.85 6.32 -10.17
CA LEU A 119 -6.83 7.36 -10.45
C LEU A 119 -8.22 6.97 -9.94
N ARG A 120 -8.69 5.75 -10.23
CA ARG A 120 -9.96 5.26 -9.69
C ARG A 120 -10.02 5.23 -8.17
N ASN A 121 -8.90 4.94 -7.49
CA ASN A 121 -8.84 4.99 -6.03
C ASN A 121 -8.96 6.44 -5.55
N HIS A 122 -8.17 7.35 -6.11
CA HIS A 122 -8.22 8.77 -5.79
C HIS A 122 -9.63 9.35 -5.97
N ASP A 123 -10.27 9.10 -7.12
CA ASP A 123 -11.63 9.59 -7.41
C ASP A 123 -12.68 9.00 -6.47
N ARG A 124 -12.47 7.76 -6.01
CA ARG A 124 -13.32 7.15 -4.98
C ARG A 124 -13.13 7.87 -3.64
N ASP A 125 -11.89 8.10 -3.23
CA ASP A 125 -11.59 8.76 -1.95
C ASP A 125 -12.17 10.18 -1.91
N VAL A 126 -12.02 10.93 -3.01
CA VAL A 126 -12.59 12.29 -3.14
C VAL A 126 -14.10 12.28 -2.92
N ARG A 127 -14.82 11.36 -3.58
CA ARG A 127 -16.28 11.22 -3.41
C ARG A 127 -16.66 10.84 -1.98
N GLN A 128 -15.98 9.86 -1.41
CA GLN A 128 -16.25 9.39 -0.04
C GLN A 128 -15.98 10.49 1.00
N HIS A 129 -14.91 11.26 0.84
CA HIS A 129 -14.64 12.40 1.69
C HIS A 129 -15.70 13.49 1.56
N ALA A 130 -16.19 13.76 0.34
CA ALA A 130 -17.26 14.72 0.11
C ALA A 130 -18.57 14.29 0.77
N GLU A 131 -18.97 13.03 0.63
CA GLU A 131 -20.16 12.46 1.28
C GLU A 131 -20.09 12.56 2.82
N LEU A 132 -18.92 12.26 3.39
CA LEU A 132 -18.72 12.36 4.83
C LEU A 132 -18.78 13.80 5.35
N ARG A 133 -18.16 14.74 4.63
CA ARG A 133 -18.23 16.17 4.97
C ARG A 133 -19.66 16.70 4.85
N ALA A 134 -20.39 16.32 3.79
CA ALA A 134 -21.79 16.68 3.61
C ALA A 134 -22.68 16.11 4.73
N ALA A 135 -22.35 14.92 5.25
CA ALA A 135 -23.00 14.35 6.43
C ALA A 135 -22.57 15.00 7.77
N GLY A 136 -21.82 16.11 7.72
CA GLY A 136 -21.38 16.88 8.88
C GLY A 136 -20.28 16.19 9.69
N TRP A 137 -19.43 15.38 9.06
CA TRP A 137 -18.24 14.81 9.70
C TRP A 137 -17.00 15.61 9.37
N LYS A 138 -16.15 15.82 10.38
CA LYS A 138 -14.79 16.30 10.19
C LYS A 138 -13.94 15.16 9.64
N VAL A 139 -13.43 15.31 8.41
CA VAL A 139 -12.59 14.31 7.75
C VAL A 139 -11.13 14.73 7.80
N ILE A 140 -10.30 13.94 8.48
CA ILE A 140 -8.85 14.13 8.59
C ILE A 140 -8.15 13.00 7.85
N VAL A 141 -7.15 13.34 7.03
CA VAL A 141 -6.31 12.36 6.35
C VAL A 141 -4.90 12.44 6.96
N VAL A 142 -4.38 11.28 7.37
CA VAL A 142 -3.02 11.13 7.88
C VAL A 142 -2.24 10.30 6.86
N TRP A 143 -1.17 10.87 6.33
CA TRP A 143 -0.39 10.22 5.30
C TRP A 143 0.77 9.40 5.86
N GLU A 144 1.07 8.27 5.23
CA GLU A 144 2.20 7.40 5.62
C GLU A 144 3.56 8.14 5.65
N CYS A 145 3.77 9.13 4.78
CA CYS A 145 5.00 9.92 4.79
C CYS A 145 5.13 10.84 6.01
N GLU A 146 4.02 11.22 6.64
CA GLU A 146 4.03 12.04 7.86
C GLU A 146 4.33 11.19 9.10
N LEU A 147 4.11 9.88 9.01
CA LEU A 147 4.32 8.91 10.10
C LEU A 147 5.75 8.32 10.13
N THR A 148 6.72 9.00 9.52
CA THR A 148 8.13 8.60 9.63
C THR A 148 8.66 8.85 11.04
N LYS A 149 9.75 8.17 11.43
CA LYS A 149 10.30 8.29 12.80
C LYS A 149 10.60 9.73 13.22
N ALA A 150 10.99 10.59 12.28
CA ALA A 150 11.34 11.99 12.53
C ALA A 150 10.12 12.89 12.73
N THR A 151 9.03 12.66 12.00
CA THR A 151 7.88 13.58 11.95
C THR A 151 6.63 13.04 12.66
N ARG A 152 6.60 11.74 12.98
CA ARG A 152 5.40 11.06 13.52
C ARG A 152 4.87 11.69 14.80
N GLU A 153 5.74 12.12 15.71
CA GLU A 153 5.32 12.61 17.02
C GLU A 153 4.57 13.94 16.87
N ALA A 154 5.19 14.91 16.18
CA ALA A 154 4.56 16.19 15.87
C ALA A 154 3.26 16.03 15.06
N ARG A 155 3.20 15.11 14.09
CA ARG A 155 1.97 14.87 13.31
C ARG A 155 0.84 14.30 14.17
N LEU A 156 1.17 13.36 15.06
CA LEU A 156 0.20 12.70 15.94
C LEU A 156 -0.31 13.65 17.04
N GLU A 157 0.54 14.53 17.55
CA GLU A 157 0.14 15.60 18.46
C GLU A 157 -0.86 16.55 17.78
N ARG A 158 -0.52 17.05 16.58
CA ARG A 158 -1.44 17.85 15.76
C ARG A 158 -2.76 17.10 15.48
N LEU A 159 -2.72 15.80 15.26
CA LEU A 159 -3.94 15.00 15.04
C LEU A 159 -4.86 15.04 16.27
N ILE A 160 -4.31 15.01 17.48
CA ILE A 160 -5.12 15.15 18.69
C ILE A 160 -5.76 16.52 18.73
N ASP A 161 -4.99 17.59 18.50
CA ASP A 161 -5.50 18.97 18.50
C ASP A 161 -6.62 19.18 17.45
N GLU A 162 -6.43 18.62 16.25
CA GLU A 162 -7.44 18.61 15.20
C GLU A 162 -8.72 17.87 15.64
N ILE A 163 -8.61 16.79 16.42
CA ILE A 163 -9.77 16.04 16.91
C ILE A 163 -10.46 16.75 18.09
N THR A 164 -9.69 17.33 19.01
CA THR A 164 -10.22 17.93 20.24
C THR A 164 -10.68 19.38 20.06
N GLY A 165 -10.32 20.03 18.95
CA GLY A 165 -10.80 21.38 18.64
C GLY A 165 -10.05 22.50 19.36
N THR A 166 -8.76 22.30 19.67
CA THR A 166 -7.90 23.34 20.26
C THR A 166 -7.38 24.37 19.24
N VAL A 167 -7.78 24.24 17.97
CA VAL A 167 -7.62 25.28 16.96
C VAL A 167 -8.96 26.01 16.82
N ALA A 168 -8.94 27.29 17.17
CA ALA A 168 -10.05 28.22 16.99
C ALA A 168 -10.51 28.19 15.53
N ASP A 169 -11.79 27.90 15.33
CA ASP A 169 -12.49 28.11 14.07
C ASP A 169 -12.61 29.63 13.84
N ASP A 170 -11.55 30.27 13.33
CA ASP A 170 -11.64 31.54 12.63
C ASP A 170 -11.94 31.25 11.15
N ASP A 171 -13.20 30.92 10.85
CA ASP A 171 -13.76 31.16 9.52
C ASP A 171 -15.22 31.59 9.66
N ALA A 172 -15.37 32.91 9.67
CA ALA A 172 -16.64 33.60 9.69
C ALA A 172 -17.19 33.76 8.27
N THR A 173 -18.51 33.60 8.17
CA THR A 173 -19.44 34.20 7.19
C THR A 173 -19.37 33.73 5.74
N ASP A 174 -20.33 32.89 5.37
CA ASP A 174 -21.26 33.25 4.28
C ASP A 174 -22.66 32.68 4.57
N GLU A 175 -23.56 33.57 5.01
CA GLU A 175 -25.01 33.42 4.88
C GLU A 175 -25.39 34.31 3.70
N PRO A 176 -26.13 33.80 2.71
CA PRO A 176 -27.53 34.20 2.68
C PRO A 176 -28.51 33.15 2.11
N GLY A 177 -29.76 33.19 2.61
CA GLY A 177 -30.90 33.25 1.67
C GLY A 177 -31.99 32.19 1.78
N LYS A 178 -32.86 32.39 2.77
CA LYS A 178 -34.31 32.07 2.82
C LYS A 178 -35.01 31.70 1.49
N GLY A 179 -35.70 30.53 1.52
CA GLY A 179 -36.96 30.21 0.82
C GLY A 179 -36.81 29.76 -0.65
N THR A 180 -37.22 28.54 -1.02
CA THR A 180 -38.63 28.22 -1.33
C THR A 180 -38.76 26.71 -1.56
N GLU A 181 -39.64 26.03 -0.82
CA GLU A 181 -40.27 24.76 -1.24
C GLU A 181 -41.28 25.06 -2.38
N PRO A 182 -41.59 24.17 -3.36
CA PRO A 182 -42.00 22.79 -3.04
C PRO A 182 -41.80 21.71 -4.13
N THR A 183 -42.33 20.54 -3.77
CA THR A 183 -42.90 19.43 -4.56
C THR A 183 -42.00 18.28 -5.02
N ALA A 184 -42.47 17.11 -4.60
CA ALA A 184 -41.98 15.78 -4.83
C ALA A 184 -42.14 15.35 -6.28
N ASP A 185 -41.10 14.67 -6.79
CA ASP A 185 -41.30 13.47 -7.59
C ASP A 185 -40.27 12.43 -7.17
N ALA A 186 -40.80 11.29 -6.76
CA ALA A 186 -40.05 10.15 -6.29
C ALA A 186 -39.43 9.42 -7.48
N VAL A 187 -38.10 9.29 -7.48
CA VAL A 187 -37.41 8.24 -8.24
C VAL A 187 -36.62 7.40 -7.25
N THR A 188 -37.18 6.24 -6.95
CA THR A 188 -36.59 5.18 -6.14
C THR A 188 -35.31 4.69 -6.81
N ALA A 189 -34.15 5.11 -6.32
CA ALA A 189 -32.88 4.49 -6.67
C ALA A 189 -32.50 3.53 -5.53
N GLU A 190 -32.64 2.23 -5.81
CA GLU A 190 -32.22 1.15 -4.93
C GLU A 190 -30.71 1.23 -4.64
N PRO A 191 -30.27 1.01 -3.39
CA PRO A 191 -28.85 0.87 -3.09
C PRO A 191 -28.41 -0.53 -3.51
N THR A 192 -27.76 -0.65 -4.67
CA THR A 192 -27.01 -1.87 -5.00
C THR A 192 -25.78 -1.92 -4.09
N ALA A 193 -25.91 -2.70 -3.02
CA ALA A 193 -24.81 -3.16 -2.21
C ALA A 193 -23.89 -4.02 -3.09
N ASP A 194 -22.79 -3.44 -3.59
CA ASP A 194 -21.76 -4.25 -4.23
C ASP A 194 -20.93 -4.98 -3.16
N PRO A 195 -20.79 -6.31 -3.28
CA PRO A 195 -20.14 -7.13 -2.28
C PRO A 195 -18.65 -6.82 -2.20
N ALA A 196 -18.13 -6.95 -0.99
CA ALA A 196 -16.72 -6.90 -0.69
C ALA A 196 -15.95 -7.92 -1.56
N ASP A 197 -15.29 -7.45 -2.61
CA ASP A 197 -14.31 -8.24 -3.34
C ASP A 197 -12.90 -7.69 -3.10
N ASN A 198 -12.26 -8.33 -2.14
CA ASN A 198 -10.85 -8.61 -2.19
C ASN A 198 -10.63 -9.86 -3.06
N PRO A 199 -10.14 -9.75 -4.31
CA PRO A 199 -9.41 -10.84 -4.90
C PRO A 199 -7.93 -10.63 -4.59
N MET A 200 -7.51 -11.27 -3.50
CA MET A 200 -6.21 -11.91 -3.47
C MET A 200 -6.05 -12.79 -4.73
N MET A 201 -4.97 -12.55 -5.48
CA MET A 201 -4.30 -13.47 -6.41
C MET A 201 -5.04 -13.86 -7.72
N SER A 202 -4.36 -13.81 -8.86
CA SER A 202 -3.84 -15.02 -9.53
C SER A 202 -3.15 -14.69 -10.87
N SER A 203 -2.48 -15.70 -11.38
CA SER A 203 -1.54 -15.78 -12.50
C SER A 203 -2.15 -15.58 -13.89
N ALA A 204 -1.23 -15.29 -14.83
CA ALA A 204 -1.18 -15.75 -16.22
C ALA A 204 -2.08 -15.04 -17.24
N SER A 205 -1.41 -14.32 -18.15
CA SER A 205 -1.61 -14.51 -19.58
C SER A 205 -0.27 -14.24 -20.27
N THR A 206 0.41 -15.32 -20.61
CA THR A 206 1.50 -15.38 -21.58
C THR A 206 0.93 -14.96 -22.94
N PRO A 207 1.55 -14.05 -23.71
CA PRO A 207 1.27 -14.01 -25.13
C PRO A 207 1.89 -15.25 -25.77
N THR A 208 1.02 -16.09 -26.32
CA THR A 208 1.32 -17.18 -27.25
C THR A 208 2.27 -16.69 -28.33
N ILE A 209 3.49 -17.23 -28.36
CA ILE A 209 4.34 -17.18 -29.55
C ILE A 209 3.71 -18.14 -30.56
N VAL A 210 3.10 -17.59 -31.60
CA VAL A 210 2.74 -18.35 -32.81
C VAL A 210 4.05 -18.71 -33.51
N SER A 211 4.42 -19.98 -33.41
CA SER A 211 5.41 -20.61 -34.28
C SER A 211 4.87 -20.59 -35.71
N ASN A 212 5.51 -19.81 -36.59
CA ASN A 212 5.32 -19.96 -38.02
C ASN A 212 6.35 -20.97 -38.53
N GLN A 213 5.92 -22.23 -38.72
CA GLN A 213 6.60 -23.19 -39.57
C GLN A 213 6.02 -23.06 -40.99
N GLY A 214 6.82 -22.55 -41.93
CA GLY A 214 6.70 -22.83 -43.36
C GLY A 214 8.09 -23.25 -43.83
N LYS A 215 8.34 -24.55 -43.95
CA LYS A 215 8.21 -25.37 -45.18
C LYS A 215 9.24 -25.01 -46.24
N ASP A 216 10.17 -25.95 -46.39
CA ASP A 216 11.10 -26.16 -47.49
C ASP A 216 10.43 -26.07 -48.87
N ALA A 217 11.16 -25.57 -49.88
CA ALA A 217 11.28 -26.21 -51.20
C ALA A 217 12.26 -25.46 -52.11
N GLN A 218 13.28 -26.23 -52.55
CA GLN A 218 14.11 -26.13 -53.76
C GLN A 218 15.22 -25.08 -53.84
#